data_AF-A0A960FQW7-F1
#
_entry.id   AF-A0A960FQW7-F1
#
_cell.length_a   1.000
_cell.length_b   1.000
_cell.length_c   1.000
_cell.angle_alpha   90.00
_cell.angle_beta   90.00
_cell.angle_gamma   90.00
#
_symmetry.space_group_name_H-M   'P 1'
#
loop_
_entity.id
_entity.type
_entity.pdbx_description
1 polymer ?
#
loop_
_entity_poly.entity_id
_entity_poly.type
_entity_poly.pdbx_seq_one_letter_code
_entity_poly.pdbx_strand_id
1 'polypeptide(L)'
;YQKCPHLGCRVPSCPTSQWFECPCHGSQYNQAGEKKGGPAPRGMDRFATEVAGGVLVVDTGTVIQGPPIGTNTTGQEAEGPHCVGGGGGH
;
A
#
# COMPACT_ATOMS: atom_id res chain seq x y z
N TYR A 1 2.95 9.04 -6.52
CA TYR A 1 1.63 8.76 -5.92
C TYR A 1 1.80 7.69 -4.85
N GLN A 2 1.72 8.07 -3.57
CA GLN A 2 1.78 7.14 -2.42
C GLN A 2 0.64 7.54 -1.47
N LYS A 3 -0.59 7.51 -1.97
CA LYS A 3 -1.74 8.12 -1.31
C LYS A 3 -2.55 7.04 -0.60
N CYS A 4 -2.74 7.19 0.70
CA CYS A 4 -3.59 6.31 1.49
C CYS A 4 -5.06 6.45 1.06
N PRO A 5 -5.75 5.36 0.68
CA PRO A 5 -7.18 5.37 0.36
C PRO A 5 -8.12 5.75 1.51
N HIS A 6 -7.61 5.92 2.74
CA HIS A 6 -8.39 6.45 3.85
C HIS A 6 -8.70 7.94 3.64
N LEU A 7 -7.75 8.83 3.95
CA LEU A 7 -7.92 10.30 3.87
C LEU A 7 -6.77 10.98 3.10
N GLY A 8 -5.95 10.21 2.39
CA GLY A 8 -4.99 10.77 1.44
C GLY A 8 -3.59 11.07 1.97
N CYS A 9 -3.23 10.63 3.18
CA CYS A 9 -1.86 10.73 3.68
C CYS A 9 -0.84 10.03 2.77
N ARG A 10 0.43 10.49 2.83
CA ARG A 10 1.55 9.78 2.22
C ARG A 10 1.81 8.45 2.95
N VAL A 11 2.06 7.37 2.20
CA VAL A 11 2.33 6.04 2.73
C VAL A 11 3.80 5.63 2.44
N PRO A 12 4.73 5.81 3.39
CA PRO A 12 6.11 5.31 3.25
C PRO A 12 6.20 3.78 3.31
N SER A 13 7.31 3.23 2.82
CA SER A 13 7.68 1.83 3.07
C SER A 13 8.33 1.67 4.44
N CYS A 14 8.11 0.52 5.06
CA CYS A 14 8.73 0.10 6.30
C CYS A 14 9.81 -0.95 6.01
N PRO A 15 11.11 -0.66 6.30
CA PRO A 15 12.20 -1.59 6.01
C PRO A 15 12.16 -2.89 6.81
N THR A 16 11.52 -2.91 7.98
CA THR A 16 11.49 -4.10 8.83
C THR A 16 10.35 -5.05 8.46
N SER A 17 9.12 -4.55 8.32
CA SER A 17 7.98 -5.37 7.91
C SER A 17 7.94 -5.66 6.41
N GLN A 18 8.73 -4.93 5.61
CA GLN A 18 8.66 -4.89 4.15
C GLN A 18 7.30 -4.43 3.60
N TRP A 19 6.49 -3.75 4.41
CA TRP A 19 5.16 -3.27 4.03
C TRP A 19 5.13 -1.76 3.84
N PHE A 20 4.07 -1.25 3.20
CA PHE A 20 3.75 0.17 3.19
C PHE A 20 2.84 0.51 4.37
N GLU A 21 3.23 1.51 5.15
CA GLU A 21 2.59 1.80 6.43
C GLU A 21 2.26 3.28 6.56
N CYS A 22 0.97 3.59 6.67
CA CYS A 22 0.46 4.95 6.77
C CYS A 22 0.58 5.45 8.21
N PRO A 23 1.41 6.47 8.49
CA PRO A 23 1.67 6.94 9.85
C PRO A 23 0.49 7.72 10.47
N CYS A 24 -0.48 8.14 9.67
CA CYS A 24 -1.59 8.96 10.16
C CYS A 24 -2.58 8.17 11.03
N HIS A 25 -2.98 6.97 10.58
CA HIS A 25 -4.02 6.16 11.24
C HIS A 25 -3.72 4.66 11.17
N GLY A 26 -2.48 4.27 10.87
CA GLY A 26 -2.03 2.87 10.90
C GLY A 26 -2.61 1.98 9.80
N SER A 27 -3.01 2.52 8.64
CA SER A 27 -3.33 1.65 7.49
C SER A 27 -2.07 0.99 6.95
N GLN A 28 -2.12 -0.32 6.75
CA GLN A 28 -0.98 -1.13 6.36
C GLN A 28 -1.29 -1.86 5.05
N TYR A 29 -0.30 -1.96 4.17
CA TYR A 29 -0.40 -2.61 2.87
C TYR A 29 0.85 -3.46 2.60
N ASN A 30 0.70 -4.65 2.04
CA ASN A 30 1.86 -5.44 1.62
C ASN A 30 2.57 -4.85 0.39
N GLN A 31 3.62 -5.49 -0.11
CA GLN A 31 4.38 -5.04 -1.30
C GLN A 31 3.52 -4.90 -2.56
N ALA A 32 2.40 -5.62 -2.66
CA ALA A 32 1.44 -5.52 -3.77
C ALA A 32 0.39 -4.39 -3.57
N GLY A 33 0.50 -3.61 -2.50
CA GLY A 33 -0.43 -2.55 -2.14
C GLY A 33 -1.77 -3.08 -1.59
N GLU A 34 -1.86 -4.36 -1.24
CA GLU A 34 -3.09 -4.96 -0.71
C GLU A 34 -3.24 -4.62 0.76
N LYS A 35 -4.44 -4.22 1.16
CA LYS A 35 -4.69 -3.82 2.55
C LYS A 35 -4.53 -5.01 3.50
N LYS A 36 -3.71 -4.83 4.54
CA LYS A 36 -3.51 -5.79 5.63
C LYS A 36 -3.99 -5.28 6.99
N GLY A 37 -4.09 -3.96 7.20
CA GLY A 37 -4.51 -3.39 8.49
C GLY A 37 -5.04 -1.95 8.41
N GLY A 38 -5.59 -1.47 9.52
CA GLY A 38 -6.05 -0.09 9.72
C GLY A 38 -7.36 0.31 9.00
N PRO A 39 -7.71 1.62 9.02
CA PRO A 39 -9.04 2.11 8.64
C PRO A 39 -9.27 2.29 7.13
N ALA A 40 -8.25 2.20 6.27
CA ALA A 40 -8.46 2.35 4.83
C ALA A 40 -9.50 1.34 4.30
N PRO A 41 -10.41 1.73 3.41
CA PRO A 41 -11.51 0.85 2.98
C PRO A 41 -11.09 -0.19 1.93
N ARG A 42 -9.88 -0.09 1.37
CA ARG A 42 -9.34 -0.93 0.30
C ARG A 42 -7.82 -0.81 0.20
N GLY A 43 -7.20 -1.60 -0.68
CA GLY A 43 -5.79 -1.50 -1.03
C GLY A 43 -5.43 -0.21 -1.78
N MET A 44 -4.13 0.03 -1.95
CA MET A 44 -3.56 1.20 -2.64
C MET A 44 -3.90 1.20 -4.12
N ASP A 45 -4.11 2.39 -4.68
CA ASP A 45 -4.30 2.57 -6.12
C ASP A 45 -3.05 2.19 -6.90
N ARG A 46 -3.27 1.71 -8.12
CA ARG A 46 -2.25 1.25 -9.06
C ARG A 46 -2.28 2.11 -10.32
N PHE A 47 -1.21 2.03 -11.08
CA PHE A 47 -1.09 2.65 -12.40
C PHE A 47 -0.88 1.57 -13.44
N ALA A 48 -1.33 1.83 -14.66
CA ALA A 48 -0.97 0.98 -15.78
C ALA A 48 0.54 1.09 -16.02
N THR A 49 1.18 -0.06 -16.24
CA THR A 49 2.62 -0.13 -16.48
C THR A 49 2.92 -1.00 -17.68
N GLU A 50 3.89 -0.58 -18.48
CA GLU A 50 4.37 -1.32 -19.64
C GLU A 50 5.91 -1.37 -19.61
N VAL A 51 6.48 -2.51 -20.03
CA VAL A 51 7.91 -2.64 -20.26
C VAL A 51 8.16 -2.81 -21.75
N ALA A 52 8.80 -1.83 -22.37
CA ALA A 52 9.14 -1.85 -23.79
C ALA A 52 10.61 -1.46 -23.98
N GLY A 53 11.39 -2.31 -24.65
CA GLY A 53 12.81 -2.03 -24.93
C GLY A 53 13.68 -1.82 -23.68
N GLY A 54 13.33 -2.43 -22.55
CA GLY A 54 14.05 -2.25 -21.28
C GLY A 54 13.67 -0.99 -20.49
N VAL A 55 12.70 -0.21 -20.97
CA VAL A 55 12.17 0.96 -20.26
C VAL A 55 10.84 0.59 -19.62
N LEU A 56 10.69 0.90 -18.33
CA LEU A 56 9.41 0.84 -17.62
C LEU A 56 8.68 2.18 -17.79
N VAL A 57 7.51 2.14 -18.42
CA VAL A 57 6.59 3.27 -18.53
C VAL A 57 5.48 3.09 -17.50
N VAL A 58 5.18 4.17 -16.76
CA VAL A 58 4.07 4.22 -15.79
C VAL A 58 3.10 5.30 -16.22
N ASP A 59 1.88 4.92 -16.60
CA ASP A 59 0.82 5.87 -16.97
C ASP A 59 0.15 6.42 -15.70
N THR A 60 0.52 7.65 -15.32
CA THR A 60 -0.05 8.33 -14.17
C THR A 60 -1.38 9.03 -14.44
N GLY A 61 -1.83 9.08 -15.70
CA GLY A 61 -3.13 9.62 -16.11
C GLY A 61 -4.28 8.66 -15.81
N THR A 62 -4.01 7.36 -15.78
CA THR A 62 -5.01 6.32 -15.50
C THR A 62 -4.80 5.71 -14.11
N VAL A 63 -5.64 6.11 -13.14
CA VAL A 63 -5.64 5.52 -11.80
C VAL A 63 -6.53 4.29 -11.77
N ILE A 64 -5.94 3.13 -11.47
CA ILE A 64 -6.65 1.88 -11.24
C ILE A 64 -6.93 1.77 -9.74
N GLN A 65 -8.21 1.66 -9.36
CA GLN A 65 -8.57 1.55 -7.95
C GLN A 65 -7.92 0.31 -7.31
N GLY A 66 -7.44 0.51 -6.08
CA GLY A 66 -6.82 -0.57 -5.33
C GLY A 66 -7.77 -1.72 -5.00
N PRO A 67 -7.22 -2.93 -4.75
CA PRO A 67 -8.01 -4.15 -4.57
C PRO A 67 -8.91 -4.11 -3.32
N PRO A 68 -10.02 -4.88 -3.30
CA PRO A 68 -10.91 -4.93 -2.14
C PRO A 68 -10.23 -5.53 -0.90
N ILE A 69 -10.88 -5.38 0.26
CA ILE A 69 -10.42 -6.01 1.51
C ILE A 69 -10.39 -7.54 1.34
N GLY A 70 -9.32 -8.17 1.83
CA GLY A 70 -9.14 -9.62 1.76
C GLY A 70 -8.38 -10.12 0.53
N THR A 71 -8.04 -9.25 -0.42
CA THR A 71 -7.14 -9.64 -1.53
C THR A 71 -5.76 -10.02 -0.98
N ASN A 72 -5.26 -11.17 -1.44
CA ASN A 72 -3.96 -11.71 -1.03
C ASN A 72 -3.28 -12.45 -2.19
N THR A 73 -2.82 -11.72 -3.21
CA THR A 73 -2.20 -12.32 -4.40
C THR A 73 -0.80 -12.84 -4.14
N THR A 74 -0.09 -12.29 -3.15
CA THR A 74 1.32 -12.65 -2.87
C THR A 74 1.48 -13.64 -1.74
N GLY A 75 0.48 -13.80 -0.87
CA GLY A 75 0.63 -14.55 0.39
C GLY A 75 1.63 -13.90 1.36
N GLN A 76 2.11 -12.68 1.09
CA GLN A 76 3.15 -12.03 1.88
C GLN A 76 2.63 -11.65 3.27
N GLU A 77 3.25 -12.20 4.29
CA GLU A 77 3.11 -11.79 5.69
C GLU A 77 4.09 -10.66 6.02
N ALA A 78 4.01 -10.07 7.22
CA ALA A 78 4.99 -9.07 7.64
C ALA A 78 6.31 -9.77 7.99
N GLU A 79 7.41 -9.36 7.36
CA GLU A 79 8.71 -10.03 7.53
C GLU A 79 9.42 -9.63 8.85
N GLY A 80 8.91 -8.60 9.51
CA GLY A 80 9.47 -8.04 10.73
C GLY A 80 8.50 -7.04 11.38
N PRO A 81 8.93 -6.35 12.44
CA PRO A 81 8.07 -5.42 13.17
C PRO A 81 7.60 -4.26 12.29
N HIS A 82 6.40 -3.74 12.57
CA HIS A 82 5.88 -2.54 11.92
C HIS A 82 6.66 -1.29 12.36
N CYS A 83 6.88 -0.38 11.41
CA CYS A 83 7.52 0.91 11.62
C CYS A 83 6.57 1.93 12.20
N VAL A 84 5.28 1.83 11.84
CA VAL A 84 4.22 2.54 12.55
C VAL A 84 3.82 1.68 13.74
N GLY A 85 4.25 2.10 14.94
CA GLY A 85 3.71 1.54 16.17
C GLY A 85 2.19 1.67 16.12
N GLY A 86 1.45 0.60 16.47
CA GLY A 86 -0.01 0.55 16.44
C GLY A 86 -0.59 1.78 17.14
N GLY A 87 -0.86 2.81 16.35
CA GLY A 87 -1.14 4.14 16.86
C GLY A 87 -2.58 4.18 17.33
N GLY A 88 -2.73 3.99 18.64
CA GLY A 88 -3.73 4.67 19.46
C GLY A 88 -5.17 4.43 19.08
N GLY A 89 -5.84 3.60 19.89
CA GLY A 89 -7.28 3.71 20.02
C GLY A 89 -7.71 5.17 20.27
N HIS A 90 -8.79 5.53 19.61
CA HIS A 90 -9.79 6.40 20.19
C HIS A 90 -11.01 5.52 20.49
#